data_AF-A0A0C3R2A5-F1
#
_entry.id   AF-A0A0C3R2A5-F1
#
_cell.length_a   1.000
_cell.length_b   1.000
_cell.length_c   1.000
_cell.angle_alpha   90.00
_cell.angle_beta   90.00
_cell.angle_gamma   90.00
#
_symmetry.space_group_name_H-M   'P 1'
#
loop_
_entity.id
_entity.type
_entity.pdbx_description
1 polymer ?
#
loop_
_entity_poly.entity_id
_entity_poly.type
_entity_poly.pdbx_seq_one_letter_code
_entity_poly.pdbx_strand_id
1 'polypeptide(L)'
;MLSLDSLYAMLARPVQQVVKRKRVVEQTEHTDPIHADSHEAPQSQLPPHLERRRRGDRRINPRPGRDDRRGQSRRQQAQKQAEEEALDSPLPHIDIDV
;
A
#
# COMPACT_ATOMS: atom_id res chain seq x y z
N MET A 1 -51.74 24.93 -31.54
CA MET A 1 -52.00 24.42 -30.17
C MET A 1 -50.74 24.67 -29.35
N LEU A 2 -50.86 25.20 -28.14
CA LEU A 2 -49.72 25.39 -27.24
C LEU A 2 -49.35 24.05 -26.61
N SER A 3 -48.06 23.68 -26.64
CA SER A 3 -47.56 22.44 -26.02
C SER A 3 -47.45 22.62 -24.50
N LEU A 4 -47.53 21.51 -23.75
CA LEU A 4 -47.36 21.52 -22.29
C LEU A 4 -46.04 22.18 -21.87
N ASP A 5 -44.96 21.93 -22.60
CA ASP A 5 -43.65 22.51 -22.33
C ASP A 5 -43.65 24.05 -22.49
N SER A 6 -44.45 24.58 -23.42
CA SER A 6 -44.60 26.03 -23.60
C SER A 6 -45.36 26.69 -22.44
N LEU A 7 -46.34 25.99 -21.85
CA LEU A 7 -47.03 26.42 -20.64
C LEU A 7 -46.12 26.38 -19.42
N TYR A 8 -45.31 25.31 -19.30
CA TYR A 8 -44.30 25.21 -18.25
C TYR A 8 -43.26 26.33 -18.37
N ALA A 9 -42.78 26.64 -19.57
CA ALA A 9 -41.82 27.72 -19.78
C ALA A 9 -42.39 29.12 -19.43
N MET A 10 -43.68 29.37 -19.71
CA MET A 10 -44.33 30.65 -19.38
C MET A 10 -44.56 30.85 -17.89
N LEU A 11 -44.78 29.77 -17.14
CA LEU A 11 -45.10 29.82 -15.71
C LEU A 11 -43.91 29.47 -14.80
N ALA A 12 -42.84 28.92 -15.36
CA ALA A 12 -41.65 28.53 -14.60
C ALA A 12 -40.97 29.77 -13.99
N ARG A 13 -40.74 29.70 -12.68
CA ARG A 13 -39.88 30.67 -12.00
C ARG A 13 -38.42 30.33 -12.32
N PRO A 14 -37.54 31.34 -12.51
CA PRO A 14 -36.12 31.09 -12.71
C PRO A 14 -35.54 30.35 -11.49
N VAL A 15 -34.65 29.39 -11.74
CA VAL A 15 -33.98 28.63 -10.68
C VAL A 15 -33.13 29.58 -9.85
N GLN A 16 -33.48 29.74 -8.58
CA GLN A 16 -32.70 30.55 -7.64
C GLN A 16 -31.49 29.75 -7.18
N GLN A 17 -30.29 30.21 -7.54
CA GLN A 17 -29.06 29.61 -7.03
C GLN A 17 -28.91 29.94 -5.55
N VAL A 18 -29.07 28.94 -4.69
CA VAL A 18 -28.78 29.07 -3.25
C VAL A 18 -27.28 28.94 -3.06
N VAL A 19 -26.58 30.07 -3.05
CA VAL A 19 -25.15 30.10 -2.72
C VAL A 19 -24.99 29.92 -1.21
N LYS A 20 -24.61 28.71 -0.78
CA LYS A 20 -24.22 28.46 0.60
C LYS A 20 -22.85 29.10 0.84
N ARG A 21 -22.73 29.93 1.88
CA ARG A 21 -21.42 30.47 2.29
C ARG A 21 -20.52 29.30 2.71
N LYS A 22 -19.30 29.29 2.19
CA LYS A 22 -18.28 28.32 2.62
C LYS A 22 -17.98 28.57 4.10
N ARG A 23 -17.89 27.49 4.89
CA ARG A 23 -17.43 27.55 6.27
C ARG A 23 -15.99 28.07 6.27
N VAL A 24 -15.73 29.15 7.00
CA VAL A 24 -14.38 29.64 7.23
C VAL A 24 -13.69 28.61 8.14
N VAL A 25 -12.60 28.05 7.66
CA VAL A 25 -11.75 27.12 8.41
C VAL A 25 -10.48 27.87 8.75
N GLU A 26 -10.13 27.92 10.03
CA GLU A 26 -8.84 28.48 10.46
C GLU A 26 -7.73 27.51 10.05
N GLN A 27 -6.71 28.03 9.38
CA GLN A 27 -5.52 27.28 9.04
C GLN A 27 -4.63 27.24 10.29
N THR A 28 -4.54 26.08 10.94
CA THR A 28 -3.61 25.89 12.05
C THR A 28 -2.19 25.75 11.49
N GLU A 29 -1.36 26.78 11.66
CA GLU A 29 0.05 26.82 11.25
C GLU A 29 0.98 25.92 12.11
N HIS A 30 0.41 25.07 12.96
CA HIS A 30 1.17 24.15 13.79
C HIS A 30 0.57 22.76 13.71
N THR A 31 0.91 22.07 12.63
CA THR A 31 0.95 20.62 12.64
C THR A 31 2.33 20.24 13.15
N ASP A 32 2.41 19.63 14.33
CA ASP A 32 3.62 18.93 14.73
C ASP A 32 4.04 18.00 13.58
N PRO A 33 5.34 17.89 13.25
CA PRO A 33 5.78 16.97 12.22
C PRO A 33 5.22 15.60 12.57
N ILE A 34 4.41 15.04 11.68
CA ILE A 34 3.83 13.71 11.81
C ILE A 34 5.00 12.80 12.15
N HIS A 35 5.06 12.37 13.41
CA HIS A 35 6.11 11.49 13.88
C HIS A 35 6.09 10.29 12.94
N ALA A 36 7.23 9.93 12.37
CA ALA A 36 7.33 8.81 11.44
C ALA A 36 6.59 7.62 12.07
N ASP A 37 5.50 7.19 11.44
CA ASP A 37 4.70 6.08 11.93
C ASP A 37 5.63 4.87 11.93
N SER A 38 6.00 4.46 13.14
CA SER A 38 6.94 3.37 13.34
C SER A 38 6.14 2.09 13.13
N HIS A 39 5.90 1.75 11.87
CA HIS A 39 5.22 0.52 11.42
C HIS A 39 6.02 -0.76 11.75
N GLU A 40 7.10 -0.65 12.54
CA GLU A 40 7.86 -1.81 12.98
C GLU A 40 7.09 -2.53 14.09
N ALA A 41 7.01 -3.86 14.00
CA ALA A 41 6.31 -4.66 14.99
C ALA A 41 6.79 -4.29 16.41
N PRO A 42 5.92 -4.15 17.41
CA PRO A 42 6.26 -3.56 18.72
C PRO A 42 7.44 -4.23 19.44
N GLN A 43 7.76 -5.48 19.07
CA GLN A 43 8.88 -6.25 19.62
C GLN A 43 10.26 -5.85 19.05
N SER A 44 10.31 -5.02 18.01
CA SER A 44 11.55 -4.61 17.34
C SER A 44 12.15 -3.32 17.89
N GLN A 45 11.37 -2.53 18.63
CA GLN A 45 11.80 -1.30 19.27
C GLN A 45 12.63 -1.66 20.52
N LEU A 46 13.94 -1.80 20.33
CA LEU A 46 14.87 -1.92 21.44
C LEU A 46 14.92 -0.59 22.21
N PRO A 47 15.06 -0.62 23.54
CA PRO A 47 15.35 0.58 24.33
C PRO A 47 16.52 1.37 23.72
N PRO A 48 16.49 2.72 23.76
CA PRO A 48 17.42 3.58 23.01
C PRO A 48 18.91 3.41 23.40
N HIS A 49 19.21 2.70 24.48
CA HIS A 49 20.57 2.44 24.96
C HIS A 49 21.13 1.06 24.55
N LEU A 50 20.36 0.24 23.81
CA LEU A 50 20.79 -1.08 23.37
C LEU A 50 21.14 -1.07 21.88
N GLU A 51 22.43 -0.96 21.57
CA GLU A 51 22.92 -1.06 20.20
C GLU A 51 22.65 -2.45 19.61
N ARG A 52 22.07 -2.48 18.41
CA ARG A 52 21.82 -3.71 17.65
C ARG A 52 23.16 -4.32 17.23
N ARG A 53 23.53 -5.47 17.81
CA ARG A 53 24.77 -6.20 17.42
C ARG A 53 24.84 -6.37 15.90
N ARG A 54 25.91 -5.89 15.28
CA ARG A 54 26.14 -5.98 13.83
C ARG A 54 26.10 -7.44 13.38
N ARG A 55 25.51 -7.71 12.22
CA ARG A 55 25.24 -9.06 11.66
C ARG A 55 26.51 -9.89 11.31
N GLY A 56 27.69 -9.56 11.84
CA GLY A 56 28.96 -10.23 11.59
C GLY A 56 29.37 -11.29 12.63
N ASP A 57 28.93 -11.18 13.88
CA ASP A 57 29.50 -11.98 14.98
C ASP A 57 28.93 -13.41 15.15
N ARG A 58 27.97 -13.83 14.33
CA ARG A 58 27.25 -15.11 14.52
C ARG A 58 27.74 -16.26 13.66
N ARG A 59 28.95 -16.21 13.10
CA ARG A 59 29.45 -17.29 12.22
C ARG A 59 30.91 -17.66 12.49
N ILE A 60 31.26 -17.93 13.74
CA ILE A 60 32.59 -18.46 14.07
C ILE A 60 32.67 -19.99 13.87
N ASN A 61 31.57 -20.71 13.65
CA ASN A 61 31.63 -22.15 13.35
C ASN A 61 30.59 -22.61 12.32
N PRO A 62 30.87 -22.56 11.00
CA PRO A 62 30.14 -23.37 10.05
C PRO A 62 30.59 -24.82 10.24
N ARG A 63 29.77 -25.64 10.92
CA ARG A 63 29.94 -27.10 10.85
C ARG A 63 29.74 -27.50 9.39
N PRO A 64 30.70 -28.19 8.72
CA PRO A 64 30.50 -28.63 7.35
C PRO A 64 29.44 -29.73 7.35
N GLY A 65 28.41 -29.59 6.51
CA GLY A 65 27.44 -30.67 6.25
C GLY A 65 26.02 -30.48 6.78
N ARG A 66 25.66 -29.33 7.36
CA ARG A 66 24.26 -28.99 7.67
C ARG A 66 23.68 -27.99 6.67
N ASP A 67 23.88 -28.26 5.38
CA ASP A 67 23.05 -27.64 4.35
C ASP A 67 21.66 -28.25 4.45
N ASP A 68 20.67 -27.42 4.79
CA ASP A 68 19.26 -27.78 4.95
C ASP A 68 18.66 -28.30 3.64
N ARG A 69 18.94 -29.55 3.28
CA ARG A 69 18.36 -30.22 2.09
C ARG A 69 16.82 -30.21 2.10
N ARG A 70 16.20 -30.22 3.29
CA ARG A 70 14.73 -30.12 3.45
C ARG A 70 14.18 -28.73 3.10
N GLY A 71 14.99 -27.68 3.25
CA GLY A 71 14.60 -26.32 2.88
C GLY A 71 14.69 -26.10 1.38
N GLN A 72 15.66 -26.74 0.71
CA GLN A 72 15.85 -26.62 -0.73
C GLN A 72 14.74 -27.29 -1.53
N SER A 73 14.30 -28.49 -1.17
CA SER A 73 13.21 -29.16 -1.87
C SER A 73 11.90 -28.37 -1.81
N ARG A 74 11.58 -27.79 -0.65
CA ARG A 74 10.38 -26.95 -0.46
C ARG A 74 10.46 -25.66 -1.27
N ARG A 75 11.64 -25.04 -1.37
CA ARG A 75 11.86 -23.85 -2.21
C ARG A 75 11.74 -24.17 -3.70
N GLN A 76 12.29 -25.30 -4.14
CA GLN A 76 12.18 -25.74 -5.54
C GLN A 76 10.74 -26.07 -5.91
N GLN A 77 9.97 -26.70 -5.01
CA GLN A 77 8.54 -26.96 -5.24
C GLN A 77 7.73 -25.66 -5.34
N ALA A 78 7.99 -24.70 -4.45
CA ALA A 78 7.31 -23.40 -4.49
C ALA A 78 7.65 -22.60 -5.75
N GLN A 79 8.89 -22.66 -6.24
CA GLN A 79 9.30 -22.02 -7.50
C GLN A 79 8.57 -22.63 -8.70
N LYS A 80 8.51 -23.97 -8.79
CA LYS A 80 7.78 -24.65 -9.87
C LYS A 80 6.29 -24.30 -9.89
N GLN A 81 5.64 -24.25 -8.72
CA GLN A 81 4.24 -23.85 -8.61
C GLN A 81 4.02 -22.41 -9.05
N ALA A 82 4.90 -21.49 -8.65
CA ALA A 82 4.81 -20.10 -9.08
C ALA A 82 5.05 -19.92 -10.59
N GLU A 83 5.94 -20.72 -11.19
CA GLU A 83 6.17 -20.75 -12.64
C GLU A 83 4.94 -21.29 -13.39
N GLU A 84 4.32 -22.37 -12.91
CA GLU A 84 3.09 -22.93 -13.49
C GLU A 84 1.92 -21.95 -13.41
N GLU A 85 1.72 -21.29 -12.26
CA GLU A 85 0.67 -20.27 -12.07
C GLU A 85 0.92 -19.01 -12.93
N ALA A 86 2.17 -18.63 -13.16
CA ALA A 86 2.51 -17.50 -14.02
C ALA A 86 2.18 -17.79 -15.50
N LEU A 87 2.35 -19.04 -15.95
CA LEU A 87 2.01 -19.48 -17.30
C LEU A 87 0.49 -19.61 -17.52
N ASP A 88 -0.27 -19.94 -16.48
CA ASP A 88 -1.74 -20.02 -16.53
C ASP A 88 -2.42 -18.65 -16.31
N SER A 89 -1.63 -17.61 -16.03
CA SER A 89 -2.18 -16.28 -15.82
C SER A 89 -2.70 -15.67 -17.14
N PRO A 90 -3.89 -15.04 -17.15
CA PRO A 90 -4.43 -14.38 -18.34
C PRO A 90 -3.71 -13.06 -18.68
N LEU A 91 -2.62 -12.74 -17.99
CA LEU A 91 -1.86 -11.50 -18.14
C LEU A 91 -0.65 -11.73 -19.07
N PRO A 92 -0.25 -10.72 -19.86
CA PRO A 92 0.94 -10.83 -20.68
C PRO A 92 2.19 -11.01 -19.82
N HIS A 93 3.00 -12.03 -20.12
CA HIS A 93 4.30 -12.26 -19.49
C HIS A 93 5.30 -11.18 -19.93
N ILE A 94 6.01 -10.57 -18.99
CA ILE A 94 7.03 -9.55 -19.25
C ILE A 94 8.36 -10.07 -18.68
N ASP A 95 9.28 -10.41 -19.57
CA ASP A 95 10.66 -10.76 -19.22
C ASP A 95 11.43 -9.47 -18.87
N ILE A 96 11.91 -9.38 -17.62
CA ILE A 96 12.79 -8.29 -17.18
C ILE A 96 14.21 -8.83 -17.15
N ASP A 97 15.02 -8.45 -18.13
CA ASP A 97 16.47 -8.65 -18.09
C ASP A 97 17.08 -7.73 -17.02
N VAL A 98 17.71 -8.32 -15.99
CA VAL A 98 18.45 -7.61 -14.91
C VAL A 98 19.95 -7.76 -15.11
#